data_AF-W0I530-F1
#
_entry.id   AF-W0I530-F1
#
_cell.length_a   1.000
_cell.length_b   1.000
_cell.length_c   1.000
_cell.angle_alpha   90.00
_cell.angle_beta   90.00
_cell.angle_gamma   90.00
#
_symmetry.space_group_name_H-M   'P 1'
#
loop_
_entity.id
_entity.type
_entity.pdbx_description
1 polymer ?
#
loop_
_entity_poly.entity_id
_entity_poly.type
_entity_poly.pdbx_seq_one_letter_code
_entity_poly.pdbx_strand_id
1 'polypeptide(L)'
;MKRSIFAIFTLLGIIFSLGCIGHEATTTPTMIPLNASTEDYSNWTVYVINNDEVKEYTLEELKKIQMEEMLDKDLSVGRTLKWKGGPPQKLGKGDVINFISNDLYMVSIPYYTKMVLALYVDGKPLQGSDAPIKLVVDLSYGCRCNWIKKIRIVEFVRKKECFSVYGEVFNILYFSPRTLNIFKGIDAIVKNESNSAKLKDVLDKAILKETAKKVVFVTKNGRFEYSLKEVLDKNPTITYDNGEFKIPELGIEGLKGIRVERG
;
A
#
# COMPACT_ATOMS: atom_id res chain seq x y z
N MET A 1 -58.37 -0.10 -19.20
CA MET A 1 -58.96 0.73 -20.29
C MET A 1 -58.61 2.19 -20.07
N LYS A 2 -58.01 2.80 -21.10
CA LYS A 2 -57.99 4.24 -21.48
C LYS A 2 -57.93 5.34 -20.40
N ARG A 3 -56.75 5.95 -20.31
CA ARG A 3 -56.39 7.39 -20.36
C ARG A 3 -57.48 8.43 -20.04
N SER A 4 -57.13 9.40 -19.20
CA SER A 4 -57.31 10.82 -19.52
C SER A 4 -56.13 11.67 -19.02
N ILE A 5 -55.59 12.43 -19.96
CA ILE A 5 -54.60 13.50 -19.87
C ILE A 5 -55.37 14.80 -19.60
N PHE A 6 -54.84 15.74 -18.81
CA PHE A 6 -54.57 17.13 -19.23
C PHE A 6 -54.07 17.98 -18.06
N ALA A 7 -52.95 18.64 -18.30
CA ALA A 7 -52.39 19.74 -17.52
C ALA A 7 -53.13 21.05 -17.82
N ILE A 8 -52.79 22.10 -17.04
CA ILE A 8 -52.58 23.53 -17.42
C ILE A 8 -53.32 24.59 -16.56
N PHE A 9 -52.48 25.33 -15.80
CA PHE A 9 -52.41 26.79 -15.61
C PHE A 9 -53.00 27.54 -14.39
N THR A 10 -52.05 28.12 -13.64
CA THR A 10 -51.95 29.51 -13.10
C THR A 10 -53.04 30.11 -12.22
N LEU A 11 -52.62 30.55 -11.02
CA LEU A 11 -52.92 31.90 -10.49
C LEU A 11 -51.88 32.27 -9.41
N LEU A 12 -50.87 33.07 -9.75
CA LEU A 12 -50.67 34.46 -9.28
C LEU A 12 -51.28 34.80 -7.91
N GLY A 13 -50.40 35.06 -6.95
CA GLY A 13 -50.69 35.70 -5.67
C GLY A 13 -49.46 36.44 -5.18
N ILE A 14 -49.16 37.58 -5.81
CA ILE A 14 -48.18 38.57 -5.34
C ILE A 14 -48.83 39.32 -4.17
N ILE A 15 -48.28 39.20 -2.97
CA ILE A 15 -48.49 40.18 -1.91
C ILE A 15 -47.13 40.79 -1.58
N PHE A 16 -46.94 41.99 -2.10
CA PHE A 16 -46.00 42.97 -1.56
C PHE A 16 -46.55 43.46 -0.22
N SER A 17 -45.80 43.25 0.85
CA SER A 17 -45.85 44.11 2.03
C SER A 17 -44.45 44.66 2.27
N LEU A 18 -44.29 45.93 1.91
CA LEU A 18 -43.19 46.79 2.32
C LEU A 18 -43.22 46.99 3.84
N GLY A 19 -42.03 46.99 4.44
CA GLY A 19 -41.74 47.80 5.62
C GLY A 19 -41.59 47.03 6.94
N CYS A 20 -40.36 46.61 7.24
CA CYS A 20 -39.62 47.18 8.38
C CYS A 20 -38.13 46.82 8.24
N ILE A 21 -37.31 47.88 8.27
CA ILE A 21 -35.85 47.84 8.31
C ILE A 21 -35.47 47.31 9.69
N GLY A 22 -34.92 46.10 9.73
CA GLY A 22 -34.22 45.53 10.87
C GLY A 22 -32.83 45.11 10.38
N HIS A 23 -31.81 45.78 10.88
CA HIS A 23 -30.41 45.54 10.58
C HIS A 23 -30.00 44.20 11.20
N GLU A 24 -30.21 43.07 10.51
CA GLU A 24 -29.62 41.79 10.91
C GLU A 24 -28.25 41.67 10.25
N ALA A 25 -27.22 41.72 11.10
CA ALA A 25 -25.86 41.42 10.73
C ALA A 25 -25.83 40.05 10.05
N THR A 26 -25.36 40.02 8.81
CA THR A 26 -25.01 38.80 8.09
C THR A 26 -23.91 38.09 8.88
N THR A 27 -24.31 37.23 9.82
CA THR A 27 -23.40 36.22 10.37
C THR A 27 -23.16 35.23 9.25
N THR A 28 -22.16 35.53 8.43
CA THR A 28 -21.43 34.52 7.67
C THR A 28 -21.21 33.37 8.62
N PRO A 29 -21.64 32.13 8.32
CA PRO A 29 -21.28 31.01 9.15
C PRO A 29 -19.75 30.94 9.10
N THR A 30 -19.11 31.33 10.19
CA THR A 30 -17.70 31.10 10.40
C THR A 30 -17.53 29.61 10.26
N MET A 31 -16.98 29.16 9.13
CA MET A 31 -16.53 27.79 9.00
C MET A 31 -15.52 27.60 10.12
N ILE A 32 -15.95 26.91 11.18
CA ILE A 32 -15.06 26.36 12.18
C ILE A 32 -14.03 25.60 11.34
N PRO A 33 -12.73 25.93 11.40
CA PRO A 33 -11.74 25.13 10.73
C PRO A 33 -11.92 23.73 11.31
N LEU A 34 -12.36 22.80 10.46
CA LEU A 34 -12.30 21.39 10.80
C LEU A 34 -10.84 21.20 11.21
N ASN A 35 -10.60 20.92 12.49
CA ASN A 35 -9.29 20.68 13.05
C ASN A 35 -8.65 19.54 12.24
N ALA A 36 -8.00 19.91 11.14
CA ALA A 36 -7.06 19.06 10.46
C ALA A 36 -5.96 18.90 11.49
N SER A 37 -5.94 17.73 12.12
CA SER A 37 -4.77 17.26 12.84
C SER A 37 -3.58 17.44 11.90
N THR A 38 -2.84 18.53 12.07
CA THR A 38 -1.57 18.75 11.41
C THR A 38 -0.58 17.88 12.15
N GLU A 39 -0.64 16.56 11.90
CA GLU A 39 0.42 15.65 12.32
C GLU A 39 1.73 16.25 11.80
N ASP A 40 2.65 16.53 12.72
CA ASP A 40 3.97 17.05 12.37
C ASP A 40 4.80 15.91 11.78
N TYR A 41 5.08 16.02 10.48
CA TYR A 41 5.89 15.05 9.73
C TYR A 41 7.32 15.54 9.49
N SER A 42 7.78 16.58 10.20
CA SER A 42 9.14 17.11 10.07
C SER A 42 10.23 16.04 10.30
N ASN A 43 9.97 15.08 11.20
CA ASN A 43 10.85 13.96 11.51
C ASN A 43 10.53 12.68 10.73
N TRP A 44 9.79 12.78 9.61
CA TRP A 44 9.44 11.60 8.82
C TRP A 44 10.63 11.13 7.98
N THR A 45 11.16 9.96 8.34
CA THR A 45 12.24 9.30 7.60
C THR A 45 11.70 8.14 6.77
N VAL A 46 12.11 8.11 5.50
CA VAL A 46 11.95 6.98 4.59
C VAL A 46 13.29 6.27 4.45
N TYR A 47 13.31 4.98 4.80
CA TYR A 47 14.48 4.12 4.64
C TYR A 47 14.46 3.47 3.27
N VAL A 48 15.48 3.75 2.48
CA VAL A 48 15.71 3.13 1.19
C VAL A 48 16.74 2.02 1.35
N ILE A 49 16.35 0.80 1.02
CA ILE A 49 17.17 -0.40 1.20
C ILE A 49 17.51 -0.94 -0.19
N ASN A 50 18.80 -1.03 -0.50
CA ASN A 50 19.27 -1.55 -1.78
C ASN A 50 20.42 -2.53 -1.52
N ASN A 51 20.11 -3.83 -1.59
CA ASN A 51 20.94 -4.90 -1.06
C ASN A 51 21.15 -4.71 0.46
N ASP A 52 22.40 -4.68 0.93
CA ASP A 52 22.72 -4.53 2.35
C ASP A 52 22.82 -3.07 2.80
N GLU A 53 22.81 -2.12 1.87
CA GLU A 53 22.91 -0.69 2.17
C GLU A 53 21.53 -0.13 2.56
N VAL A 54 21.49 0.61 3.67
CA VAL A 54 20.31 1.37 4.10
C VAL A 54 20.65 2.86 4.04
N LYS A 55 19.84 3.63 3.32
CA LYS A 55 19.92 5.09 3.26
C LYS A 55 18.67 5.70 3.85
N GLU A 56 18.84 6.79 4.58
CA GLU A 56 17.75 7.56 5.13
C GLU A 56 17.46 8.75 4.23
N TYR A 57 16.17 9.01 3.98
CA TYR A 57 15.71 10.17 3.25
C TYR A 57 14.64 10.89 4.07
N THR A 58 14.86 12.17 4.30
CA THR A 58 13.82 13.10 4.74
C THR A 58 12.85 13.39 3.59
N LEU A 59 11.65 13.89 3.93
CA LEU A 59 10.70 14.35 2.90
C LEU A 59 11.30 15.45 2.01
N GLU A 60 12.12 16.36 2.57
CA GLU A 60 12.79 17.42 1.80
C GLU A 60 13.81 16.88 0.80
N GLU A 61 14.53 15.82 1.14
CA GLU A 61 15.45 15.16 0.21
C GLU A 61 14.69 14.43 -0.90
N LEU A 62 13.58 13.77 -0.57
CA LEU A 62 12.72 13.15 -1.57
C LEU A 62 12.13 14.18 -2.55
N LYS A 63 11.88 15.42 -2.12
CA LYS A 63 11.46 16.52 -3.00
C LYS A 63 12.52 16.95 -4.01
N LYS A 64 13.80 16.71 -3.73
CA LYS A 64 14.92 17.05 -4.63
C LYS A 64 15.10 16.03 -5.75
N ILE A 65 14.47 14.85 -5.64
CA ILE A 65 14.44 13.87 -6.71
C ILE A 65 13.61 14.45 -7.86
N GLN A 66 14.05 14.24 -9.10
CA GLN A 66 13.28 14.61 -10.29
C GLN A 66 11.86 14.03 -10.20
N MET A 67 10.88 14.90 -9.91
CA MET A 67 9.50 14.49 -9.72
C MET A 67 8.83 14.18 -11.05
N GLU A 68 7.95 13.19 -11.02
CA GLU A 68 7.06 12.83 -12.12
C GLU A 68 5.60 12.99 -11.69
N GLU A 69 4.72 13.00 -12.68
CA GLU A 69 3.29 13.15 -12.50
C GLU A 69 2.55 11.90 -12.98
N MET A 70 1.54 11.50 -12.20
CA MET A 70 0.64 10.42 -12.52
C MET A 70 -0.80 10.94 -12.46
N LEU A 71 -1.53 10.71 -13.56
CA LEU A 71 -2.93 11.10 -13.68
C LEU A 71 -3.81 9.92 -13.26
N ASP A 72 -4.75 10.19 -12.37
CA ASP A 72 -5.74 9.21 -11.93
C ASP A 72 -7.14 9.69 -12.25
N LYS A 73 -7.86 8.98 -13.13
CA LYS A 73 -9.29 9.25 -13.38
C LYS A 73 -10.09 8.70 -12.21
N ASP A 74 -10.33 9.53 -11.21
CA ASP A 74 -11.09 9.14 -10.03
C ASP A 74 -12.59 9.36 -10.26
N LEU A 75 -13.28 8.26 -10.59
CA LEU A 75 -14.72 8.23 -10.79
C LEU A 75 -15.50 8.60 -9.51
N SER A 76 -14.93 8.38 -8.32
CA SER A 76 -15.59 8.72 -7.05
C SER A 76 -15.65 10.22 -6.81
N VAL A 77 -14.65 10.96 -7.29
CA VAL A 77 -14.57 12.43 -7.20
C VAL A 77 -15.05 13.10 -8.50
N GLY A 78 -15.35 12.32 -9.54
CA GLY A 78 -15.82 12.81 -10.84
C GLY A 78 -14.79 13.63 -11.61
N ARG A 79 -13.49 13.52 -11.26
CA ARG A 79 -12.40 14.30 -11.88
C ARG A 79 -11.09 13.53 -11.92
N THR A 80 -10.18 14.02 -12.75
CA THR A 80 -8.80 13.51 -12.77
C THR A 80 -8.00 14.16 -11.65
N LEU A 81 -7.39 13.33 -10.78
CA LEU A 81 -6.41 13.75 -9.79
C LEU A 81 -5.02 13.72 -10.40
N LYS A 82 -4.19 14.70 -10.03
CA LYS A 82 -2.81 14.81 -10.48
C LYS A 82 -1.85 14.55 -9.32
N TRP A 83 -1.36 13.32 -9.23
CA TRP A 83 -0.38 12.92 -8.22
C TRP A 83 1.03 13.29 -8.66
N LYS A 84 1.84 13.82 -7.75
CA LYS A 84 3.22 14.22 -8.05
C LYS A 84 4.19 13.79 -6.96
N GLY A 85 5.30 13.21 -7.37
CA GLY A 85 6.30 12.65 -6.45
C GLY A 85 7.54 12.11 -7.15
N GLY A 86 8.52 11.68 -6.36
CA GLY A 86 9.73 11.05 -6.86
C GLY A 86 9.47 9.62 -7.31
N PRO A 87 9.89 9.19 -8.52
CA PRO A 87 9.83 7.79 -8.92
C PRO A 87 10.80 6.97 -8.04
N PRO A 88 10.33 5.91 -7.36
CA PRO A 88 11.17 5.00 -6.58
C PRO A 88 12.40 4.50 -7.36
N GLN A 89 12.27 4.27 -8.67
CA GLN A 89 13.34 3.75 -9.52
C GLN A 89 14.59 4.64 -9.58
N LYS A 90 14.49 5.91 -9.16
CA LYS A 90 15.64 6.83 -9.02
C LYS A 90 16.44 6.61 -7.73
N LEU A 91 15.91 5.85 -6.78
CA LEU A 91 16.50 5.57 -5.46
C LEU A 91 17.29 4.25 -5.40
N GLY A 92 17.07 3.33 -6.36
CA GLY A 92 17.71 2.01 -6.34
C GLY A 92 17.39 1.13 -7.55
N LYS A 93 17.83 -0.14 -7.46
CA LYS A 93 17.73 -1.14 -8.53
C LYS A 93 17.36 -2.50 -7.95
N GLY A 94 16.42 -3.19 -8.57
CA GLY A 94 15.99 -4.54 -8.20
C GLY A 94 15.03 -5.12 -9.24
N ASP A 95 14.53 -6.32 -8.98
CA ASP A 95 13.49 -6.95 -9.80
C ASP A 95 12.07 -6.57 -9.32
N VAL A 96 11.95 -6.36 -8.01
CA VAL A 96 10.73 -6.01 -7.28
C VAL A 96 11.08 -4.92 -6.27
N ILE A 97 10.13 -4.05 -5.97
CA ILE A 97 10.23 -3.05 -4.89
C ILE A 97 9.17 -3.39 -3.84
N ASN A 98 9.62 -3.64 -2.62
CA ASN A 98 8.76 -3.74 -1.46
C ASN A 98 8.54 -2.34 -0.89
N PHE A 99 7.28 -1.97 -0.70
CA PHE A 99 6.88 -0.76 0.01
C PHE A 99 6.23 -1.15 1.32
N ILE A 100 6.74 -0.63 2.43
CA ILE A 100 6.23 -0.92 3.77
C ILE A 100 5.81 0.40 4.42
N SER A 101 4.56 0.45 4.85
CA SER A 101 3.97 1.60 5.55
C SER A 101 4.32 1.59 7.05
N ASN A 102 3.98 2.68 7.72
CA ASN A 102 4.22 2.88 9.14
C ASN A 102 3.53 1.85 10.05
N ASP A 103 2.36 1.36 9.65
CA ASP A 103 1.62 0.27 10.30
C ASP A 103 2.08 -1.12 9.81
N LEU A 104 3.21 -1.18 9.12
CA LEU A 104 3.85 -2.38 8.59
C LEU A 104 3.05 -3.07 7.48
N TYR A 105 2.00 -2.47 6.92
CA TYR A 105 1.38 -3.01 5.70
C TYR A 105 2.39 -3.00 4.55
N MET A 106 2.39 -4.05 3.74
CA MET A 106 3.41 -4.24 2.69
C MET A 106 2.76 -4.53 1.35
N VAL A 107 3.31 -3.97 0.27
CA VAL A 107 3.02 -4.38 -1.10
C VAL A 107 4.33 -4.60 -1.86
N SER A 108 4.33 -5.55 -2.79
CA SER A 108 5.47 -5.85 -3.64
C SER A 108 5.12 -5.55 -5.10
N ILE A 109 5.85 -4.61 -5.71
CA ILE A 109 5.56 -4.12 -7.07
C ILE A 109 6.77 -4.38 -7.97
N PRO A 110 6.61 -4.97 -9.17
CA PRO A 110 7.70 -5.16 -10.12
C PRO A 110 8.37 -3.83 -10.46
N TYR A 111 9.71 -3.85 -10.51
CA TYR A 111 10.53 -2.65 -10.66
C TYR A 111 10.18 -1.78 -11.88
N TYR A 112 9.79 -2.41 -12.99
CA TYR A 112 9.45 -1.73 -14.24
C TYR A 112 8.08 -1.05 -14.24
N THR A 113 7.27 -1.25 -13.20
CA THR A 113 5.93 -0.64 -13.11
C THR A 113 6.06 0.86 -12.88
N LYS A 114 5.34 1.67 -13.66
CA LYS A 114 5.33 3.13 -13.44
C LYS A 114 4.66 3.44 -12.10
N MET A 115 5.33 4.23 -11.26
CA MET A 115 4.86 4.60 -9.93
C MET A 115 5.56 5.85 -9.42
N VAL A 116 4.95 6.55 -8.47
CA VAL A 116 5.56 7.68 -7.75
C VAL A 116 5.35 7.53 -6.24
N LEU A 117 6.35 7.96 -5.47
CA LEU A 117 6.19 8.31 -4.06
C LEU A 117 5.60 9.71 -4.00
N ALA A 118 4.27 9.78 -4.09
CA ALA A 118 3.55 11.04 -4.12
C ALA A 118 3.73 11.81 -2.81
N LEU A 119 4.04 13.10 -2.97
CA LEU A 119 4.11 14.11 -1.90
C LEU A 119 3.09 15.24 -2.12
N TYR A 120 2.50 15.28 -3.31
CA TYR A 120 1.50 16.27 -3.71
C TYR A 120 0.36 15.61 -4.49
N VAL A 121 -0.82 16.22 -4.36
CA VAL A 121 -1.99 15.96 -5.20
C VAL A 121 -2.57 17.30 -5.66
N ASP A 122 -2.80 17.44 -6.97
CA ASP A 122 -3.27 18.68 -7.61
C ASP A 122 -2.44 19.92 -7.25
N GLY A 123 -1.12 19.75 -7.17
CA GLY A 123 -0.18 20.82 -6.83
C GLY A 123 -0.13 21.20 -5.35
N LYS A 124 -0.94 20.59 -4.49
CA LYS A 124 -0.94 20.82 -3.03
C LYS A 124 -0.24 19.67 -2.31
N PRO A 125 0.51 19.93 -1.22
CA PRO A 125 1.05 18.86 -0.37
C PRO A 125 -0.05 17.91 0.10
N LEU A 126 0.28 16.63 0.31
CA LEU A 126 -0.66 15.67 0.88
C LEU A 126 -1.11 16.10 2.28
N GLN A 127 -2.37 15.83 2.60
CA GLN A 127 -3.00 16.16 3.88
C GLN A 127 -3.84 14.98 4.40
N GLY A 128 -4.14 14.98 5.70
CA GLY A 128 -4.98 13.97 6.34
C GLY A 128 -4.42 12.55 6.17
N SER A 129 -5.29 11.59 5.85
CA SER A 129 -4.90 10.17 5.79
C SER A 129 -3.83 9.83 4.74
N ASP A 130 -3.71 10.64 3.68
CA ASP A 130 -2.74 10.42 2.60
C ASP A 130 -1.35 11.00 2.92
N ALA A 131 -1.24 11.85 3.95
CA ALA A 131 0.03 12.45 4.34
C ALA A 131 0.93 11.47 5.13
N PRO A 132 2.26 11.69 5.14
CA PRO A 132 2.98 12.70 4.36
C PRO A 132 3.39 12.23 2.96
N ILE A 133 3.30 10.93 2.71
CA ILE A 133 3.80 10.27 1.52
C ILE A 133 2.91 9.08 1.17
N LYS A 134 2.61 8.91 -0.10
CA LYS A 134 1.74 7.83 -0.60
C LYS A 134 2.34 7.20 -1.85
N LEU A 135 2.32 5.88 -1.91
CA LEU A 135 2.63 5.17 -3.14
C LEU A 135 1.46 5.31 -4.11
N VAL A 136 1.74 5.74 -5.34
CA VAL A 136 0.78 5.75 -6.45
C VAL A 136 1.37 4.91 -7.56
N VAL A 137 0.63 3.89 -7.99
CA VAL A 137 1.08 2.88 -8.97
C VAL A 137 0.18 2.92 -10.19
N ASP A 138 0.73 2.73 -11.38
CA ASP A 138 -0.06 2.68 -12.61
C ASP A 138 -1.15 1.59 -12.52
N LEU A 139 -2.40 1.97 -12.85
CA LEU A 139 -3.56 1.08 -12.75
C LEU A 139 -3.52 -0.07 -13.77
N SER A 140 -2.62 -0.03 -14.76
CA SER A 140 -2.35 -1.19 -15.62
C SER A 140 -1.73 -2.37 -14.88
N TYR A 141 -1.03 -2.13 -13.77
CA TYR A 141 -0.45 -3.20 -12.95
C TYR A 141 -1.44 -3.76 -11.91
N GLY A 142 -2.41 -2.96 -11.44
CA GLY A 142 -3.36 -3.43 -10.45
C GLY A 142 -4.36 -2.36 -9.98
N CYS A 143 -5.01 -2.61 -8.85
CA CYS A 143 -5.96 -1.67 -8.26
C CYS A 143 -5.31 -0.60 -7.37
N ARG A 144 -6.08 0.45 -7.05
CA ARG A 144 -5.75 1.45 -6.01
C ARG A 144 -5.52 0.83 -4.62
N CYS A 145 -5.89 -0.43 -4.43
CA CYS A 145 -5.53 -1.25 -3.26
C CYS A 145 -4.00 -1.29 -3.02
N ASN A 146 -3.19 -1.16 -4.07
CA ASN A 146 -1.72 -1.10 -3.98
C ASN A 146 -1.20 0.30 -3.62
N TRP A 147 -2.07 1.31 -3.52
CA TRP A 147 -1.69 2.71 -3.27
C TRP A 147 -1.63 2.98 -1.77
N ILE A 148 -0.65 2.35 -1.14
CA ILE A 148 -0.50 2.39 0.31
C ILE A 148 0.09 3.72 0.76
N LYS A 149 -0.28 4.14 1.97
CA LYS A 149 0.00 5.46 2.53
C LYS A 149 1.08 5.36 3.61
N LYS A 150 1.61 6.49 4.06
CA LYS A 150 2.54 6.55 5.20
C LYS A 150 3.73 5.60 5.02
N ILE A 151 4.36 5.63 3.83
CA ILE A 151 5.55 4.82 3.50
C ILE A 151 6.71 5.13 4.45
N ARG A 152 7.30 4.08 5.02
CA ARG A 152 8.53 4.16 5.84
C ARG A 152 9.70 3.42 5.20
N ILE A 153 9.46 2.36 4.42
CA ILE A 153 10.52 1.59 3.78
C ILE A 153 10.25 1.41 2.29
N VAL A 154 11.29 1.60 1.50
CA VAL A 154 11.36 1.27 0.08
C VAL A 154 12.54 0.33 -0.11
N GLU A 155 12.27 -0.97 -0.28
CA GLU A 155 13.30 -1.99 -0.40
C GLU A 155 13.35 -2.54 -1.83
N PHE A 156 14.52 -2.47 -2.46
CA PHE A 156 14.78 -3.02 -3.78
C PHE A 156 15.24 -4.47 -3.65
N VAL A 157 14.42 -5.41 -4.13
CA VAL A 157 14.60 -6.84 -3.95
C VAL A 157 14.99 -7.50 -5.27
N ARG A 158 15.98 -8.39 -5.22
CA ARG A 158 16.34 -9.28 -6.32
C ARG A 158 15.61 -10.62 -6.16
N LYS A 159 14.90 -11.08 -7.19
CA LYS A 159 14.07 -12.29 -7.15
C LYS A 159 14.83 -13.54 -6.76
N LYS A 160 16.13 -13.61 -7.10
CA LYS A 160 17.01 -14.75 -6.78
C LYS A 160 17.30 -14.89 -5.27
N GLU A 161 17.23 -13.79 -4.53
CA GLU A 161 17.58 -13.63 -3.12
C GLU A 161 16.36 -13.57 -2.19
N CYS A 162 15.15 -13.81 -2.70
CA CYS A 162 13.92 -13.80 -1.93
C CYS A 162 13.11 -15.07 -2.18
N PHE A 163 12.12 -15.32 -1.33
CA PHE A 163 10.98 -16.16 -1.69
C PHE A 163 9.73 -15.30 -1.90
N SER A 164 8.73 -15.84 -2.60
CA SER A 164 7.45 -15.17 -2.83
C SER A 164 6.27 -15.94 -2.26
N VAL A 165 5.21 -15.24 -1.85
CA VAL A 165 3.91 -15.81 -1.50
C VAL A 165 2.90 -15.38 -2.57
N TYR A 166 2.25 -16.33 -3.23
CA TYR A 166 1.39 -16.06 -4.39
C TYR A 166 0.29 -17.12 -4.56
N GLY A 167 -0.62 -16.92 -5.53
CA GLY A 167 -1.73 -17.83 -5.81
C GLY A 167 -3.06 -17.31 -5.25
N GLU A 168 -3.73 -18.08 -4.41
CA GLU A 168 -5.00 -17.72 -3.76
C GLU A 168 -4.81 -16.75 -2.58
N VAL A 169 -4.22 -15.60 -2.89
CA VAL A 169 -3.94 -14.48 -1.99
C VAL A 169 -4.44 -13.18 -2.61
N PHE A 170 -4.74 -12.16 -1.81
CA PHE A 170 -5.05 -10.82 -2.32
C PHE A 170 -3.79 -10.01 -2.61
N ASN A 171 -2.67 -10.34 -1.97
CA ASN A 171 -1.42 -9.61 -2.09
C ASN A 171 -0.26 -10.56 -2.37
N ILE A 172 0.33 -10.46 -3.56
CA ILE A 172 1.54 -11.21 -3.89
C ILE A 172 2.72 -10.49 -3.26
N LEU A 173 3.43 -11.19 -2.39
CA LEU A 173 4.51 -10.61 -1.60
C LEU A 173 5.84 -11.29 -1.90
N TYR A 174 6.91 -10.51 -1.87
CA TYR A 174 8.29 -10.98 -1.96
C TYR A 174 9.00 -10.68 -0.64
N PHE A 175 9.57 -11.70 -0.02
CA PHE A 175 10.28 -11.58 1.26
C PHE A 175 11.78 -11.78 1.03
N SER A 176 12.55 -10.70 1.19
CA SER A 176 13.99 -10.77 1.34
C SER A 176 14.35 -11.29 2.75
N PRO A 177 15.62 -11.63 3.02
CA PRO A 177 16.06 -12.01 4.36
C PRO A 177 15.72 -10.93 5.38
N ARG A 178 15.88 -9.66 4.97
CA ARG A 178 15.61 -8.50 5.79
C ARG A 178 14.11 -8.29 6.01
N THR A 179 13.28 -8.54 4.99
CA THR A 179 11.82 -8.42 5.10
C THR A 179 11.22 -9.35 6.16
N LEU A 180 11.90 -10.44 6.55
CA LEU A 180 11.46 -11.30 7.66
C LEU A 180 11.33 -10.54 8.99
N ASN A 181 12.03 -9.43 9.16
CA ASN A 181 11.95 -8.57 10.34
C ASN A 181 10.68 -7.72 10.40
N ILE A 182 9.82 -7.74 9.36
CA ILE A 182 8.61 -6.93 9.31
C ILE A 182 7.65 -7.17 10.48
N PHE A 183 7.73 -8.34 11.11
CA PHE A 183 6.91 -8.72 12.27
C PHE A 183 7.45 -8.17 13.59
N LYS A 184 8.63 -7.53 13.58
CA LYS A 184 9.30 -6.94 14.74
C LYS A 184 9.35 -5.39 14.68
N GLY A 185 8.91 -4.79 13.57
CA GLY A 185 8.83 -3.34 13.39
C GLY A 185 9.87 -2.76 12.44
N ILE A 186 9.74 -1.46 12.15
CA ILE A 186 10.58 -0.73 11.18
C ILE A 186 12.07 -0.82 11.55
N ASP A 187 12.41 -0.57 12.81
CA ASP A 187 13.80 -0.59 13.28
C ASP A 187 14.46 -1.96 13.09
N ALA A 188 13.73 -3.05 13.34
CA ALA A 188 14.24 -4.39 13.15
C ALA A 188 14.52 -4.71 11.68
N ILE A 189 13.74 -4.16 10.74
CA ILE A 189 14.00 -4.27 9.29
C ILE A 189 15.27 -3.49 8.95
N VAL A 190 15.38 -2.25 9.41
CA VAL A 190 16.54 -1.37 9.14
C VAL A 190 17.83 -1.96 9.70
N LYS A 191 17.79 -2.51 10.91
CA LYS A 191 18.94 -3.13 11.60
C LYS A 191 19.19 -4.59 11.21
N ASN A 192 18.27 -5.22 10.48
CA ASN A 192 18.33 -6.63 10.09
C ASN A 192 18.55 -7.58 11.28
N GLU A 193 17.75 -7.44 12.34
CA GLU A 193 18.02 -8.07 13.64
C GLU A 193 17.69 -9.58 13.71
N SER A 194 16.94 -10.08 12.74
CA SER A 194 16.44 -11.45 12.66
C SER A 194 16.58 -11.99 11.25
N ASN A 195 16.72 -13.30 11.15
CA ASN A 195 16.73 -14.05 9.91
C ASN A 195 15.56 -15.04 9.83
N SER A 196 14.50 -14.82 10.61
CA SER A 196 13.42 -15.79 10.77
C SER A 196 12.06 -15.14 11.02
N ALA A 197 11.00 -15.84 10.60
CA ALA A 197 9.60 -15.48 10.87
C ALA A 197 8.73 -16.74 10.94
N LYS A 198 7.59 -16.64 11.65
CA LYS A 198 6.59 -17.71 11.64
C LYS A 198 5.84 -17.72 10.33
N LEU A 199 5.62 -18.93 9.80
CA LEU A 199 4.96 -19.10 8.50
C LEU A 199 3.52 -18.56 8.50
N LYS A 200 2.79 -18.70 9.62
CA LYS A 200 1.47 -18.10 9.75
C LYS A 200 1.50 -16.59 9.53
N ASP A 201 2.43 -15.88 10.17
CA ASP A 201 2.53 -14.42 10.03
C ASP A 201 2.85 -14.00 8.59
N VAL A 202 3.70 -14.78 7.90
CA VAL A 202 4.03 -14.59 6.48
C VAL A 202 2.81 -14.78 5.58
N LEU A 203 2.01 -15.82 5.83
CA LEU A 203 0.78 -16.09 5.07
C LEU A 203 -0.30 -15.05 5.36
N ASP A 204 -0.48 -14.64 6.63
CA ASP A 204 -1.43 -13.62 7.05
C ASP A 204 -1.13 -12.28 6.36
N LYS A 205 0.15 -11.94 6.18
CA LYS A 205 0.58 -10.74 5.45
C LYS A 205 0.11 -10.72 3.99
N ALA A 206 0.08 -11.88 3.33
CA ALA A 206 -0.36 -12.01 1.94
C ALA A 206 -1.90 -11.94 1.79
N ILE A 207 -2.64 -12.01 2.91
CA ILE A 207 -4.11 -12.01 2.97
C ILE A 207 -4.69 -13.15 2.13
N LEU A 208 -4.81 -14.34 2.73
CA LEU A 208 -5.33 -15.52 2.07
C LEU A 208 -6.80 -15.33 1.66
N LYS A 209 -7.19 -15.85 0.49
CA LYS A 209 -8.60 -15.92 0.09
C LYS A 209 -9.30 -17.04 0.86
N GLU A 210 -10.60 -16.91 1.08
CA GLU A 210 -11.42 -17.94 1.77
C GLU A 210 -11.42 -19.30 1.03
N THR A 211 -11.17 -19.27 -0.28
CA THR A 211 -11.01 -20.43 -1.16
C THR A 211 -9.69 -21.18 -0.99
N ALA A 212 -8.72 -20.62 -0.25
CA ALA A 212 -7.42 -21.25 -0.02
C ALA A 212 -7.56 -22.50 0.85
N LYS A 213 -7.01 -23.63 0.39
CA LYS A 213 -7.04 -24.91 1.13
C LYS A 213 -5.70 -25.63 1.17
N LYS A 214 -4.77 -25.29 0.26
CA LYS A 214 -3.48 -25.97 0.09
C LYS A 214 -2.33 -24.98 0.02
N VAL A 215 -1.16 -25.43 0.43
CA VAL A 215 0.11 -24.73 0.28
C VAL A 215 1.09 -25.63 -0.44
N VAL A 216 1.70 -25.12 -1.51
CA VAL A 216 2.79 -25.76 -2.24
C VAL A 216 4.06 -24.96 -2.02
N PHE A 217 5.02 -25.55 -1.31
CA PHE A 217 6.37 -25.00 -1.20
C PHE A 217 7.14 -25.31 -2.48
N VAL A 218 7.53 -24.26 -3.20
CA VAL A 218 8.37 -24.34 -4.40
C VAL A 218 9.81 -24.09 -3.97
N THR A 219 10.68 -25.06 -4.22
CA THR A 219 12.09 -25.01 -3.84
C THR A 219 12.99 -25.20 -5.05
N LYS A 220 14.30 -25.06 -4.85
CA LYS A 220 15.32 -25.44 -5.85
C LYS A 220 15.30 -26.94 -6.20
N ASN A 221 14.79 -27.78 -5.30
CA ASN A 221 14.83 -29.25 -5.39
C ASN A 221 13.48 -29.87 -5.81
N GLY A 222 12.41 -29.09 -5.89
CA GLY A 222 11.10 -29.61 -6.25
C GLY A 222 9.93 -28.84 -5.64
N ARG A 223 8.79 -29.53 -5.52
CA ARG A 223 7.55 -28.99 -4.96
C ARG A 223 7.02 -29.92 -3.88
N PHE A 224 6.59 -29.34 -2.77
CA PHE A 224 6.06 -30.07 -1.62
C PHE A 224 4.68 -29.52 -1.27
N GLU A 225 3.67 -30.36 -1.35
CA GLU A 225 2.27 -30.00 -1.12
C GLU A 225 1.84 -30.39 0.29
N TYR A 226 1.13 -29.48 0.96
CA TYR A 226 0.53 -29.68 2.26
C TYR A 226 -0.87 -29.08 2.30
N SER A 227 -1.69 -29.57 3.23
CA SER A 227 -2.93 -28.88 3.56
C SER A 227 -2.62 -27.56 4.25
N LEU A 228 -3.35 -26.48 3.91
CA LEU A 228 -3.17 -25.18 4.55
C LEU A 228 -3.42 -25.27 6.06
N LYS A 229 -4.44 -26.04 6.48
CA LYS A 229 -4.77 -26.23 7.89
C LYS A 229 -3.60 -26.82 8.68
N GLU A 230 -3.02 -27.92 8.21
CA GLU A 230 -1.89 -28.56 8.88
C GLU A 230 -0.70 -27.60 9.04
N VAL A 231 -0.40 -26.83 8.00
CA VAL A 231 0.69 -25.86 7.99
C VAL A 231 0.44 -24.74 9.00
N LEU A 232 -0.78 -24.23 9.07
CA LEU A 232 -1.17 -23.19 10.03
C LEU A 232 -1.19 -23.70 11.47
N ASP A 233 -1.64 -24.95 11.69
CA ASP A 233 -1.69 -25.58 13.01
C ASP A 233 -0.27 -25.86 13.54
N LYS A 234 0.64 -26.33 12.67
CA LYS A 234 2.06 -26.54 13.02
C LYS A 234 2.81 -25.22 13.20
N ASN A 235 2.45 -24.20 12.42
CA ASN A 235 3.08 -22.88 12.37
C ASN A 235 4.63 -22.94 12.39
N PRO A 236 5.25 -23.61 11.40
CA PRO A 236 6.69 -23.77 11.35
C PRO A 236 7.40 -22.42 11.11
N THR A 237 8.71 -22.43 11.27
CA THR A 237 9.54 -21.23 11.20
C THR A 237 10.24 -21.19 9.85
N ILE A 238 10.05 -20.10 9.10
CA ILE A 238 10.92 -19.81 7.95
C ILE A 238 12.20 -19.19 8.50
N THR A 239 13.35 -19.74 8.13
CA THR A 239 14.67 -19.16 8.43
C THR A 239 15.44 -18.85 7.15
N TYR A 240 16.38 -17.91 7.24
CA TYR A 240 17.35 -17.62 6.19
C TYR A 240 18.75 -17.87 6.74
N ASP A 241 19.38 -18.95 6.25
CA ASP A 241 20.68 -19.41 6.72
C ASP A 241 21.51 -19.89 5.53
N ASN A 242 22.82 -19.56 5.54
CA ASN A 242 23.77 -19.96 4.49
C ASN A 242 23.31 -19.60 3.06
N GLY A 243 22.71 -18.42 2.91
CA GLY A 243 22.27 -17.90 1.59
C GLY A 243 20.94 -18.46 1.09
N GLU A 244 20.21 -19.23 1.91
CA GLU A 244 18.98 -19.91 1.48
C GLU A 244 17.86 -19.80 2.51
N PHE A 245 16.63 -19.69 2.04
CA PHE A 245 15.44 -19.83 2.87
C PHE A 245 15.12 -21.31 3.12
N LYS A 246 14.73 -21.62 4.34
CA LYS A 246 14.44 -22.98 4.80
C LYS A 246 13.21 -22.99 5.69
N ILE A 247 12.58 -24.16 5.79
CA ILE A 247 11.59 -24.48 6.82
C ILE A 247 12.02 -25.81 7.45
N PRO A 248 12.94 -25.78 8.43
CA PRO A 248 13.56 -26.97 8.99
C PRO A 248 12.56 -27.98 9.53
N GLU A 249 11.47 -27.52 10.17
CA GLU A 249 10.46 -28.41 10.76
C GLU A 249 9.70 -29.24 9.71
N LEU A 250 9.77 -28.84 8.43
CA LEU A 250 9.16 -29.55 7.31
C LEU A 250 10.20 -30.19 6.37
N GLY A 251 11.50 -30.10 6.68
CA GLY A 251 12.57 -30.57 5.79
C GLY A 251 12.67 -29.81 4.47
N ILE A 252 12.16 -28.57 4.42
CA ILE A 252 12.18 -27.74 3.21
C ILE A 252 13.49 -26.95 3.17
N GLU A 253 14.28 -27.17 2.12
CA GLU A 253 15.50 -26.41 1.85
C GLU A 253 15.42 -25.64 0.54
N GLY A 254 16.09 -24.49 0.47
CA GLY A 254 16.16 -23.67 -0.75
C GLY A 254 14.79 -23.21 -1.23
N LEU A 255 13.95 -22.74 -0.31
CA LEU A 255 12.62 -22.19 -0.59
C LEU A 255 12.72 -21.00 -1.55
N LYS A 256 11.92 -21.02 -2.62
CA LYS A 256 11.80 -19.96 -3.62
C LYS A 256 10.39 -19.39 -3.71
N GLY A 257 9.38 -20.13 -3.27
CA GLY A 257 8.04 -19.60 -3.15
C GLY A 257 7.08 -20.48 -2.38
N ILE A 258 5.98 -19.87 -1.95
CA ILE A 258 4.87 -20.47 -1.25
C ILE A 258 3.65 -20.17 -2.12
N ARG A 259 3.19 -21.18 -2.86
CA ARG A 259 1.99 -21.06 -3.69
C ARG A 259 0.78 -21.52 -2.88
N VAL A 260 -0.17 -20.63 -2.68
CA VAL A 260 -1.45 -20.93 -2.04
C VAL A 260 -2.43 -21.35 -3.13
N GLU A 261 -3.11 -22.48 -2.96
CA GLU A 261 -4.00 -23.04 -3.98
C GLU A 261 -5.40 -23.32 -3.44
N ARG A 262 -6.37 -23.39 -4.38
CA ARG A 262 -7.71 -23.89 -4.10
C ARG A 262 -7.66 -25.39 -3.82
N GLY A 263 -8.58 -25.84 -2.97
CA GLY A 263 -8.80 -27.26 -2.71
C GLY A 263 -9.63 -27.92 -3.78
#